data_AF-A0AAF0IQJ7-F1
#
_entry.id   AF-A0AAF0IQJ7-F1
#
_cell.length_a   1.000
_cell.length_b   1.000
_cell.length_c   1.000
_cell.angle_alpha   90.00
_cell.angle_beta   90.00
_cell.angle_gamma   90.00
#
_symmetry.space_group_name_H-M   'P 1'
#
loop_
_entity.id
_entity.type
_entity.pdbx_description
1 polymer ?
#
loop_
_entity_poly.entity_id
_entity_poly.type
_entity_poly.pdbx_seq_one_letter_code
_entity_poly.pdbx_strand_id
1 'polypeptide(L)'
;MAELDAAPLVAPNAPVVVAGGTILGTLAGGIVGVTTGILTNRPIPPPMLAVRFAKGWLAFSFGFFAIREYAVRPLLNRSMPQRDGPHTRNLRATFLAGGTMGAVAAAFLRRPVVSGILTIAGLCTGVQLISNEILFAANTLSNYGRAEPPQLVPAPAPTNKAPMATEASSASPEPTSRNAIMRFLERHDIVVPLSDDQYKERLLQRRSEIDRELILLDQELAQERRQLDLLRSTGR
;
A
#
# COMPACT_ATOMS: atom_id res chain seq x y z
N MET A 1 -38.04 -29.25 17.06
CA MET A 1 -37.75 -28.44 15.87
C MET A 1 -36.95 -27.26 16.33
N ALA A 2 -35.62 -27.33 16.20
CA ALA A 2 -34.75 -26.21 16.55
C ALA A 2 -34.88 -25.17 15.44
N GLU A 3 -35.36 -23.99 15.83
CA GLU A 3 -35.38 -22.78 15.02
C GLU A 3 -33.92 -22.47 14.66
N LEU A 4 -33.53 -22.86 13.44
CA LEU A 4 -32.24 -22.50 12.88
C LEU A 4 -32.36 -21.01 12.54
N ASP A 5 -32.11 -20.16 13.53
CA ASP A 5 -31.93 -18.72 13.33
C ASP A 5 -30.90 -18.56 12.22
N ALA A 6 -31.39 -18.27 11.02
CA ALA A 6 -30.58 -18.13 9.82
C ALA A 6 -29.87 -16.78 9.93
N ALA A 7 -28.83 -16.74 10.77
CA ALA A 7 -27.93 -15.61 10.85
C ALA A 7 -27.50 -15.25 9.42
N PRO A 8 -27.60 -13.97 9.02
CA PRO A 8 -27.36 -13.57 7.66
C PRO A 8 -25.96 -14.04 7.24
N LEU A 9 -25.90 -14.82 6.16
CA LEU A 9 -24.68 -15.46 5.67
C LEU A 9 -23.59 -14.42 5.35
N VAL A 10 -23.99 -13.17 5.14
CA VAL A 10 -23.13 -12.04 4.78
C VAL A 10 -23.38 -10.89 5.76
N ALA A 11 -22.30 -10.27 6.24
CA ALA A 11 -22.42 -9.11 7.12
C ALA A 11 -23.03 -7.90 6.37
N PRO A 12 -23.95 -7.13 6.99
CA PRO A 12 -24.65 -6.02 6.32
C PRO A 12 -23.72 -4.89 5.88
N ASN A 13 -22.53 -4.78 6.47
CA ASN A 13 -21.51 -3.80 6.11
C ASN A 13 -20.53 -4.28 5.02
N ALA A 14 -20.64 -5.53 4.55
CA ALA A 14 -19.80 -6.08 3.48
C ALA A 14 -19.71 -5.19 2.22
N PRO A 15 -20.82 -4.66 1.65
CA PRO A 15 -20.72 -3.84 0.44
C PRO A 15 -19.92 -2.55 0.66
N VAL A 16 -20.04 -1.93 1.84
CA VAL A 16 -19.30 -0.71 2.19
C VAL A 16 -17.80 -1.02 2.35
N VAL A 17 -17.47 -2.15 2.99
CA VAL A 17 -16.07 -2.58 3.15
C VAL A 17 -15.45 -2.89 1.79
N VAL A 18 -16.18 -3.57 0.91
CA VAL A 18 -15.70 -3.88 -0.45
C VAL A 18 -15.52 -2.62 -1.26
N ALA A 19 -16.51 -1.72 -1.29
CA ALA A 19 -16.42 -0.46 -2.03
C ALA A 19 -15.25 0.40 -1.52
N GLY A 20 -15.15 0.61 -0.21
CA GLY A 20 -14.10 1.41 0.40
C GLY A 20 -12.70 0.82 0.16
N GLY A 21 -12.54 -0.48 0.36
CA GLY A 21 -11.27 -1.18 0.09
C GLY A 21 -10.88 -1.14 -1.39
N THR A 22 -11.85 -1.28 -2.29
CA THR A 22 -11.64 -1.22 -3.75
C THR A 22 -11.16 0.17 -4.18
N ILE A 23 -11.79 1.23 -3.68
CA ILE A 23 -11.41 2.61 -3.98
C ILE A 23 -9.98 2.87 -3.48
N LEU A 24 -9.69 2.51 -2.22
CA LEU A 24 -8.38 2.74 -1.62
C LEU A 24 -7.28 1.98 -2.37
N GLY A 25 -7.53 0.72 -2.72
CA GLY A 25 -6.60 -0.07 -3.53
C GLY A 25 -6.37 0.51 -4.92
N THR A 26 -7.43 0.98 -5.58
CA THR A 26 -7.33 1.63 -6.90
C THR A 26 -6.44 2.88 -6.85
N LEU A 27 -6.64 3.71 -5.83
CA LEU A 27 -5.82 4.91 -5.62
C LEU A 27 -4.36 4.56 -5.36
N ALA A 28 -4.09 3.56 -4.51
CA ALA A 28 -2.74 3.05 -4.28
C ALA A 28 -2.07 2.59 -5.58
N GLY A 29 -2.80 1.86 -6.44
CA GLY A 29 -2.33 1.46 -7.76
C GLY A 29 -2.00 2.63 -8.68
N GLY A 30 -2.84 3.67 -8.67
CA GLY A 30 -2.58 4.92 -9.40
C GLY A 30 -1.28 5.60 -8.95
N ILE A 31 -1.07 5.73 -7.63
CA ILE A 31 0.16 6.31 -7.06
C ILE A 31 1.38 5.49 -7.49
N VAL A 32 1.31 4.16 -7.37
CA VAL A 32 2.38 3.26 -7.83
C VAL A 32 2.65 3.42 -9.33
N GLY A 33 1.61 3.61 -10.14
CA GLY A 33 1.75 3.87 -11.57
C GLY A 33 2.44 5.19 -11.88
N VAL A 34 2.12 6.27 -11.15
CA VAL A 34 2.81 7.57 -11.27
C VAL A 34 4.28 7.45 -10.90
N THR A 35 4.59 6.89 -9.73
CA THR A 35 5.97 6.77 -9.25
C THR A 35 6.81 5.90 -10.19
N THR A 36 6.26 4.78 -10.65
CA THR A 36 6.91 3.94 -11.66
C THR A 36 7.11 4.69 -12.96
N GLY A 37 6.14 5.49 -13.40
CA GLY A 37 6.23 6.29 -14.63
C GLY A 37 7.39 7.28 -14.59
N ILE A 38 7.57 7.96 -13.46
CA ILE A 38 8.66 8.91 -13.24
C ILE A 38 10.02 8.18 -13.21
N LEU A 39 10.10 7.03 -12.53
CA LEU A 39 11.37 6.31 -12.35
C LEU A 39 11.85 5.58 -13.60
N THR A 40 10.93 5.04 -14.40
CA THR A 40 11.29 4.12 -15.49
C THR A 40 11.60 4.83 -16.81
N ASN A 41 11.54 6.18 -16.86
CA ASN A 41 11.85 7.01 -18.04
C ASN A 41 11.24 6.45 -19.36
N ARG A 42 10.02 5.88 -19.27
CA ARG A 42 9.38 5.24 -20.41
C ARG A 42 8.84 6.31 -21.37
N PRO A 43 8.74 6.01 -22.67
CA PRO A 43 8.15 6.92 -23.67
C PRO A 43 6.63 7.14 -23.47
N ILE A 44 6.03 6.57 -22.42
CA ILE A 44 4.61 6.69 -22.12
C ILE A 44 4.45 7.78 -21.05
N PRO A 45 3.55 8.77 -21.24
CA PRO A 45 3.35 9.82 -20.25
C PRO A 45 2.93 9.23 -18.90
N PRO A 46 3.52 9.69 -17.77
CA PRO A 46 3.21 9.21 -16.42
C PRO A 46 1.71 9.10 -16.07
N PRO A 47 0.83 10.05 -16.44
CA PRO A 47 -0.61 9.90 -16.15
C PRO A 47 -1.27 8.73 -16.88
N MET A 48 -0.84 8.39 -18.10
CA MET A 48 -1.38 7.20 -18.79
C MET A 48 -0.96 5.91 -18.09
N LEU A 49 0.28 5.87 -17.57
CA LEU A 49 0.74 4.72 -16.80
C LEU A 49 -0.05 4.59 -15.48
N ALA A 50 -0.31 5.70 -14.81
CA ALA A 50 -1.16 5.75 -13.61
C ALA A 50 -2.55 5.15 -13.86
N VAL A 51 -3.23 5.56 -14.94
CA VAL A 51 -4.56 5.03 -15.30
C VAL A 51 -4.50 3.53 -15.61
N ARG A 52 -3.47 3.07 -16.32
CA ARG A 52 -3.29 1.63 -16.62
C ARG A 52 -3.12 0.80 -15.36
N PHE A 53 -2.28 1.26 -14.42
CA PHE A 53 -2.09 0.59 -13.14
C PHE A 53 -3.35 0.64 -12.29
N ALA A 54 -4.01 1.81 -12.20
CA ALA A 54 -5.26 1.97 -11.48
C ALA A 54 -6.35 1.01 -11.98
N LYS A 55 -6.50 0.83 -13.30
CA LYS A 55 -7.46 -0.14 -13.86
C LYS A 55 -7.15 -1.58 -13.44
N GLY A 56 -5.88 -1.99 -13.49
CA GLY A 56 -5.48 -3.32 -13.05
C GLY A 56 -5.68 -3.54 -11.55
N TRP A 57 -5.32 -2.55 -10.74
CA TRP A 57 -5.51 -2.56 -9.30
C TRP A 57 -6.98 -2.51 -8.91
N LEU A 58 -7.82 -1.78 -9.64
CA LEU A 58 -9.27 -1.76 -9.43
C LEU A 58 -9.86 -3.17 -9.54
N ALA A 59 -9.56 -3.87 -10.62
CA ALA A 59 -10.05 -5.24 -10.83
C ALA A 59 -9.52 -6.19 -9.75
N PHE A 60 -8.23 -6.07 -9.41
CA PHE A 60 -7.61 -6.86 -8.37
C PHE A 60 -8.22 -6.60 -6.99
N SER A 61 -8.32 -5.33 -6.56
CA SER A 61 -8.85 -4.95 -5.25
C SER A 61 -10.33 -5.31 -5.10
N PHE A 62 -11.13 -5.08 -6.15
CA PHE A 62 -12.53 -5.51 -6.16
C PHE A 62 -12.64 -7.03 -5.96
N GLY A 63 -11.92 -7.82 -6.77
CA GLY A 63 -11.93 -9.28 -6.66
C GLY A 63 -11.47 -9.75 -5.29
N PHE A 64 -10.38 -9.19 -4.78
CA PHE A 64 -9.85 -9.51 -3.45
C PHE A 64 -10.87 -9.25 -2.34
N PHE A 65 -11.42 -8.04 -2.26
CA PHE A 65 -12.36 -7.68 -1.19
C PHE A 65 -13.69 -8.44 -1.34
N ALA A 66 -14.17 -8.64 -2.56
CA ALA A 66 -15.39 -9.42 -2.81
C ALA A 66 -15.22 -10.87 -2.35
N ILE A 67 -14.13 -11.53 -2.73
CA ILE A 67 -13.85 -12.91 -2.29
C ILE A 67 -13.70 -12.96 -0.76
N ARG A 68 -12.96 -12.00 -0.17
CA ARG A 68 -12.74 -11.96 1.28
C ARG A 68 -14.04 -11.84 2.07
N GLU A 69 -14.92 -10.93 1.66
CA GLU A 69 -16.13 -10.58 2.41
C GLU A 69 -17.32 -11.49 2.11
N TYR A 70 -17.50 -11.92 0.85
CA TYR A 70 -18.68 -12.70 0.45
C TYR A 70 -18.45 -14.21 0.41
N ALA A 71 -17.21 -14.68 0.24
CA ALA A 71 -16.91 -16.10 0.25
C ALA A 71 -16.18 -16.49 1.54
N VAL A 72 -14.98 -15.95 1.74
CA VAL A 72 -14.05 -16.46 2.75
C VAL A 72 -14.54 -16.20 4.17
N ARG A 73 -14.98 -14.98 4.51
CA ARG A 73 -15.46 -14.63 5.86
C ARG A 73 -16.66 -15.48 6.30
N PRO A 74 -17.73 -15.64 5.48
CA PRO A 74 -18.83 -16.53 5.81
C PRO A 74 -18.40 -17.98 6.06
N LEU A 75 -17.53 -18.50 5.19
CA LEU A 75 -16.97 -19.84 5.29
C LEU A 75 -16.16 -20.02 6.58
N LEU A 76 -15.26 -19.07 6.88
CA LEU A 76 -14.42 -19.10 8.08
C LEU A 76 -15.25 -18.98 9.36
N ASN A 77 -16.20 -18.05 9.42
CA ASN A 77 -17.05 -17.88 10.59
C ASN A 77 -17.87 -19.13 10.91
N ARG A 78 -18.26 -19.89 9.86
CA ARG A 78 -18.97 -21.16 10.01
C ARG A 78 -18.07 -22.31 10.45
N SER A 79 -16.87 -22.44 9.88
CA SER A 79 -15.99 -23.59 10.14
C SER A 79 -15.07 -23.41 11.34
N MET A 80 -14.63 -22.18 11.61
CA MET A 80 -13.69 -21.82 12.66
C MET A 80 -13.99 -20.40 13.17
N PRO A 81 -14.89 -20.24 14.16
CA PRO A 81 -15.19 -18.93 14.73
C PRO A 81 -13.89 -18.29 15.24
N GLN A 82 -13.54 -17.16 14.63
CA GLN A 82 -12.25 -16.50 14.85
C GLN A 82 -12.25 -15.80 16.22
N ARG A 83 -11.42 -16.27 17.16
CA ARG A 83 -10.97 -15.46 18.30
C ARG A 83 -9.84 -14.55 17.82
N ASP A 84 -10.22 -13.49 17.14
CA ASP A 84 -9.26 -12.49 16.66
C ASP A 84 -8.80 -11.59 17.80
N GLY A 85 -7.49 -11.55 18.02
CA GLY A 85 -6.86 -10.51 18.82
C GLY A 85 -6.83 -9.19 18.05
N PRO A 86 -6.58 -8.06 18.72
CA PRO A 86 -6.52 -6.75 18.08
C PRO A 86 -5.52 -6.68 16.92
N HIS A 87 -4.40 -7.40 17.01
CA HIS A 87 -3.35 -7.43 15.99
C HIS A 87 -3.64 -8.40 14.83
N THR A 88 -4.43 -9.46 15.07
CA THR A 88 -4.61 -10.58 14.12
C THR A 88 -5.94 -10.57 13.38
N ARG A 89 -6.73 -9.50 13.55
CA ARG A 89 -8.05 -9.36 12.96
C ARG A 89 -8.02 -9.56 11.44
N ASN A 90 -8.85 -10.49 10.96
CA ASN A 90 -9.03 -10.82 9.55
C ASN A 90 -7.82 -11.39 8.79
N LEU A 91 -6.71 -11.75 9.47
CA LEU A 91 -5.50 -12.21 8.75
C LEU A 91 -5.75 -13.45 7.90
N ARG A 92 -6.49 -14.44 8.44
CA ARG A 92 -6.79 -15.68 7.72
C ARG A 92 -7.64 -15.43 6.48
N ALA A 93 -8.66 -14.57 6.62
CA ALA A 93 -9.52 -14.21 5.51
C ALA A 93 -8.74 -13.48 4.41
N THR A 94 -7.87 -12.55 4.78
CA THR A 94 -6.96 -11.83 3.88
C THR A 94 -5.96 -12.80 3.21
N PHE A 95 -5.38 -13.75 3.95
CA PHE A 95 -4.46 -14.73 3.38
C PHE A 95 -5.13 -15.61 2.31
N LEU A 96 -6.32 -16.15 2.61
CA LEU A 96 -7.07 -16.99 1.66
C LEU A 96 -7.59 -16.20 0.45
N ALA A 97 -8.11 -14.99 0.66
CA ALA A 97 -8.52 -14.10 -0.43
C ALA A 97 -7.32 -13.66 -1.30
N GLY A 98 -6.17 -13.39 -0.67
CA GLY A 98 -4.93 -13.07 -1.38
C GLY A 98 -4.41 -14.27 -2.17
N GLY A 99 -4.44 -15.46 -1.57
CA GLY A 99 -4.04 -16.71 -2.23
C GLY A 99 -4.91 -17.05 -3.43
N THR A 100 -6.23 -16.91 -3.31
CA THR A 100 -7.15 -17.13 -4.44
C THR A 100 -6.92 -16.14 -5.57
N MET A 101 -6.78 -14.84 -5.28
CA MET A 101 -6.42 -13.85 -6.30
C MET A 101 -5.04 -14.10 -6.92
N GLY A 102 -4.07 -14.55 -6.12
CA GLY A 102 -2.74 -14.94 -6.59
C GLY A 102 -2.76 -16.16 -7.52
N ALA A 103 -3.61 -17.15 -7.23
CA ALA A 103 -3.83 -18.29 -8.10
C ALA A 103 -4.43 -17.87 -9.44
N VAL A 104 -5.47 -17.03 -9.41
CA VAL A 104 -6.12 -16.50 -10.62
C VAL A 104 -5.14 -15.68 -11.46
N ALA A 105 -4.39 -14.78 -10.82
CA ALA A 105 -3.39 -13.96 -11.51
C ALA A 105 -2.27 -14.81 -12.13
N ALA A 106 -1.76 -15.81 -11.41
CA ALA A 106 -0.73 -16.71 -11.93
C ALA A 106 -1.25 -17.56 -13.09
N ALA A 107 -2.47 -18.09 -13.00
CA ALA A 107 -3.11 -18.83 -14.08
C ALA A 107 -3.29 -17.97 -15.34
N PHE A 108 -3.78 -16.73 -15.17
CA PHE A 108 -3.94 -15.79 -16.27
C PHE A 108 -2.61 -15.42 -16.95
N LEU A 109 -1.56 -15.22 -16.14
CA LEU A 109 -0.22 -14.91 -16.62
C LEU A 109 0.60 -16.14 -17.06
N ARG A 110 0.02 -17.35 -17.00
CA ARG A 110 0.70 -18.63 -17.29
C ARG A 110 2.01 -18.81 -16.49
N ARG A 111 1.99 -18.39 -15.22
CA ARG A 111 3.10 -18.47 -14.26
C ARG A 111 2.86 -19.59 -13.23
N PRO A 112 3.89 -20.07 -12.52
CA PRO A 112 3.72 -21.08 -11.48
C PRO A 112 2.75 -20.62 -10.40
N VAL A 113 1.63 -21.35 -10.26
CA VAL A 113 0.49 -20.99 -9.40
C VAL A 113 0.90 -20.87 -7.93
N VAL A 114 1.71 -21.81 -7.43
CA VAL A 114 2.14 -21.82 -6.01
C VAL A 114 2.90 -20.54 -5.64
N SER A 115 3.78 -20.08 -6.53
CA SER A 115 4.51 -18.82 -6.33
C SER A 115 3.55 -17.62 -6.32
N GLY A 116 2.58 -17.59 -7.22
CA GLY A 116 1.56 -16.53 -7.26
C GLY A 116 0.68 -16.49 -6.00
N ILE A 117 0.27 -17.65 -5.51
CA ILE A 117 -0.49 -17.76 -4.25
C ILE A 117 0.33 -17.17 -3.10
N LEU A 118 1.56 -17.64 -2.90
CA LEU A 118 2.37 -17.23 -1.74
C LEU A 118 2.77 -15.76 -1.79
N THR A 119 3.11 -15.24 -2.97
CA THR A 119 3.52 -13.84 -3.14
C THR A 119 2.36 -12.88 -2.84
N ILE A 120 1.20 -13.10 -3.45
CA ILE A 120 0.04 -12.23 -3.25
C ILE A 120 -0.56 -12.41 -1.85
N ALA A 121 -0.69 -13.65 -1.36
CA ALA A 121 -1.18 -13.90 0.00
C ALA A 121 -0.26 -13.27 1.04
N GLY A 122 1.06 -13.42 0.88
CA GLY A 122 2.06 -12.82 1.77
C GLY A 122 2.00 -11.30 1.76
N LEU A 123 1.96 -10.68 0.57
CA LEU A 123 1.86 -9.22 0.44
C LEU A 123 0.57 -8.67 1.08
N CYS A 124 -0.59 -9.26 0.77
CA CYS A 124 -1.86 -8.83 1.34
C CYS A 124 -1.89 -9.01 2.87
N THR A 125 -1.35 -10.12 3.38
CA THR A 125 -1.27 -10.38 4.83
C THR A 125 -0.34 -9.41 5.53
N GLY A 126 0.81 -9.10 4.93
CA GLY A 126 1.75 -8.10 5.45
C GLY A 126 1.12 -6.71 5.54
N VAL A 127 0.42 -6.26 4.49
CA VAL A 127 -0.30 -4.98 4.50
C VAL A 127 -1.39 -4.98 5.60
N GLN A 128 -2.10 -6.09 5.78
CA GLN A 128 -3.12 -6.21 6.82
C GLN A 128 -2.51 -6.15 8.23
N LEU A 129 -1.35 -6.78 8.47
CA LEU A 129 -0.62 -6.71 9.74
C LEU A 129 -0.23 -5.27 10.06
N ILE A 130 0.38 -4.58 9.10
CA ILE A 130 0.78 -3.17 9.25
C ILE A 130 -0.45 -2.31 9.55
N SER A 131 -1.55 -2.51 8.82
CA SER A 131 -2.79 -1.75 9.02
C SER A 131 -3.39 -1.99 10.41
N ASN A 132 -3.39 -3.24 10.87
CA ASN A 132 -3.88 -3.61 12.20
C ASN A 132 -3.03 -2.97 13.30
N GLU A 133 -1.71 -2.96 13.14
CA GLU A 133 -0.78 -2.36 14.11
C GLU A 133 -0.94 -0.85 14.18
N ILE A 134 -1.06 -0.18 13.03
CA ILE A 134 -1.32 1.28 12.98
C ILE A 134 -2.64 1.60 13.67
N LEU A 135 -3.69 0.83 13.41
CA LEU A 135 -5.00 1.06 14.02
C LEU A 135 -4.97 0.81 15.53
N PHE A 136 -4.27 -0.23 15.97
CA PHE A 136 -4.06 -0.51 17.38
C PHE A 136 -3.27 0.60 18.08
N ALA A 137 -2.17 1.07 17.49
CA ALA A 137 -1.36 2.16 18.00
C ALA A 137 -2.15 3.47 18.06
N ALA A 138 -2.94 3.78 17.03
CA ALA A 138 -3.80 4.97 16.98
C ALA A 138 -4.89 4.93 18.07
N ASN A 139 -5.56 3.79 18.24
CA ASN A 139 -6.56 3.62 19.30
C ASN A 139 -5.93 3.72 20.69
N THR A 140 -4.74 3.14 20.86
CA THR A 140 -3.99 3.22 22.12
C THR A 140 -3.64 4.68 22.44
N LEU A 141 -3.11 5.44 21.47
CA LEU A 141 -2.78 6.86 21.64
C LEU A 141 -4.01 7.72 21.93
N SER A 142 -5.13 7.47 21.23
CA SER A 142 -6.39 8.16 21.48
C SER A 142 -6.94 7.89 22.89
N ASN A 143 -6.71 6.69 23.44
CA ASN A 143 -7.15 6.32 24.78
C ASN A 143 -6.23 6.88 25.87
N TYR A 144 -4.93 7.09 25.58
CA TYR A 144 -4.01 7.80 26.48
C TYR A 144 -4.41 9.27 26.71
N GLY A 145 -5.01 9.93 25.70
CA GLY A 145 -5.54 11.30 25.83
C GLY A 145 -6.90 11.39 26.53
N ARG A 146 -7.55 10.24 26.76
CA ARG A 146 -8.86 10.14 27.40
C ARG A 146 -8.73 9.40 28.73
N ALA A 147 -7.72 9.75 29.52
CA ALA A 147 -7.67 9.40 30.93
C ALA A 147 -8.94 9.95 31.59
N GLU A 148 -9.91 9.07 31.80
CA GLU A 148 -11.03 9.32 32.70
C GLU A 148 -10.43 9.76 34.04
N PRO A 149 -10.90 10.87 34.66
CA PRO A 149 -10.41 11.25 35.98
C PRO A 149 -10.58 10.03 36.89
N PRO A 150 -9.57 9.70 37.72
CA PRO A 150 -9.64 8.52 38.57
C PRO A 150 -10.95 8.58 39.36
N GLN A 151 -11.82 7.59 39.17
CA GLN A 151 -12.97 7.44 40.06
C GLN A 151 -12.40 7.35 41.48
N LEU A 152 -12.69 8.36 42.30
CA LEU A 152 -12.33 8.39 43.70
C LEU A 152 -13.02 7.21 44.39
N VAL A 153 -12.31 6.10 44.51
CA VAL A 153 -12.63 5.06 45.48
C VAL A 153 -12.44 5.69 46.87
N PRO A 154 -13.44 5.68 47.77
CA PRO A 154 -13.27 6.18 49.12
C PRO A 154 -12.21 5.36 49.86
N ALA A 155 -11.19 6.04 50.35
CA ALA A 155 -10.11 5.46 51.14
C ALA A 155 -10.60 5.02 52.54
N PRO A 156 -10.11 3.88 53.07
CA PRO A 156 -9.84 3.74 54.48
C PRO A 156 -8.38 4.12 54.79
N ALA A 157 -8.20 4.98 55.78
CA ALA A 157 -6.92 5.49 56.30
C ALA A 157 -6.24 4.49 57.29
N PRO A 158 -5.13 4.83 57.96
CA PRO A 158 -3.76 4.65 57.50
C PRO A 158 -2.94 3.73 58.44
N THR A 159 -1.85 3.12 57.97
CA THR A 159 -0.77 2.68 58.89
C THR A 159 0.60 2.90 58.27
N ASN A 160 1.30 3.83 58.89
CA ASN A 160 2.70 4.24 58.82
C ASN A 160 3.70 3.18 58.34
N LYS A 161 4.54 3.56 57.36
CA LYS A 161 6.01 3.75 57.53
C LYS A 161 6.64 4.30 56.25
N ALA A 162 7.38 5.40 56.41
CA ALA A 162 8.41 5.92 55.50
C ALA A 162 9.72 6.06 56.34
N PRO A 163 10.93 6.37 55.79
CA PRO A 163 11.23 6.86 54.43
C PRO A 163 12.55 6.34 53.80
N MET A 164 12.86 6.89 52.60
CA MET A 164 14.17 6.97 51.90
C MET A 164 14.68 5.71 51.17
N ALA A 165 15.21 5.76 49.93
CA ALA A 165 15.74 6.88 49.15
C ALA A 165 15.54 6.70 47.63
N THR A 166 15.46 7.86 47.00
CA THR A 166 15.47 8.22 45.58
C THR A 166 16.69 7.70 44.83
N GLU A 167 16.50 7.13 43.64
CA GLU A 167 17.41 7.35 42.51
C GLU A 167 16.62 7.26 41.20
N ALA A 168 16.61 8.39 40.49
CA ALA A 168 16.00 8.57 39.19
C ALA A 168 16.94 8.01 38.12
N SER A 169 16.48 7.03 37.33
CA SER A 169 17.15 6.63 36.10
C SER A 169 16.29 7.09 34.91
N SER A 170 16.70 8.23 34.35
CA SER A 170 16.25 8.80 33.11
C SER A 170 16.69 7.92 31.94
N ALA A 171 15.81 7.01 31.50
CA ALA A 171 16.00 6.26 30.27
C ALA A 171 15.46 7.06 29.07
N SER A 172 16.40 7.70 28.38
CA SER A 172 16.27 8.30 27.05
C SER A 172 15.72 7.30 26.02
N PRO A 173 14.70 7.63 25.20
CA PRO A 173 14.27 6.75 24.11
C PRO A 173 15.25 6.86 22.93
N GLU A 174 16.00 5.79 22.68
CA GLU A 174 16.90 5.64 21.54
C GLU A 174 16.15 5.62 20.19
N PRO A 175 16.73 6.19 19.12
CA PRO A 175 16.15 6.31 17.79
C PRO A 175 16.40 5.04 16.93
N THR A 176 15.82 3.90 17.32
CA THR A 176 16.14 2.61 16.68
C THR A 176 15.51 2.42 15.28
N SER A 177 14.44 3.14 14.93
CA SER A 177 13.72 2.92 13.66
C SER A 177 14.39 3.55 12.42
N ARG A 178 15.05 4.71 12.58
CA ARG A 178 15.76 5.37 11.47
C ARG A 178 16.97 4.55 11.00
N ASN A 179 17.70 3.96 11.93
CA ASN A 179 18.87 3.15 11.63
C ASN A 179 18.50 1.82 10.95
N ALA A 180 17.32 1.26 11.24
CA ALA A 180 16.83 0.06 10.55
C ALA A 180 16.44 0.35 9.09
N ILE A 181 15.84 1.52 8.83
CA ILE A 181 15.49 1.97 7.47
C ILE A 181 16.75 2.31 6.67
N MET A 182 17.72 3.00 7.28
CA MET A 182 19.02 3.29 6.64
C MET A 182 19.77 2.00 6.30
N ARG A 183 19.82 1.03 7.22
CA ARG A 183 20.44 -0.28 6.94
C ARG A 183 19.71 -1.08 5.86
N PHE A 184 18.39 -0.92 5.72
CA PHE A 184 17.64 -1.55 4.63
C PHE A 184 17.95 -0.88 3.28
N LEU A 185 18.11 0.45 3.27
CA LEU A 185 18.51 1.24 2.10
C LEU A 185 19.98 1.03 1.71
N GLU A 186 20.87 0.71 2.66
CA GLU A 186 22.27 0.33 2.38
C GLU A 186 22.37 -1.12 1.87
N ARG A 187 21.49 -2.01 2.34
CA ARG A 187 21.50 -3.43 1.97
C ARG A 187 20.88 -3.70 0.60
N HIS A 188 20.12 -2.75 0.07
CA HIS A 188 19.63 -2.74 -1.30
C HIS A 188 20.24 -1.54 -1.97
N ASP A 189 21.25 -1.77 -2.80
CA ASP A 189 22.13 -0.86 -3.55
C ASP A 189 21.38 0.16 -4.45
N ILE A 190 20.39 0.86 -3.88
CA ILE A 190 19.39 1.69 -4.56
C ILE A 190 19.90 3.14 -4.66
N VAL A 191 20.87 3.53 -3.82
CA VAL A 191 21.44 4.86 -3.83
C VAL A 191 22.96 4.77 -3.71
N VAL A 192 23.63 4.59 -4.85
CA VAL A 192 25.05 4.90 -4.96
C VAL A 192 25.19 6.41 -4.77
N PRO A 193 25.90 6.91 -3.73
CA PRO A 193 26.15 8.34 -3.60
C PRO A 193 26.98 8.78 -4.80
N LEU A 194 26.33 9.49 -5.72
CA LEU A 194 26.98 10.04 -6.90
C LEU A 194 27.82 11.24 -6.45
N SER A 195 29.12 11.20 -6.71
CA SER A 195 30.00 12.35 -6.50
C SER A 195 29.48 13.54 -7.34
N ASP A 196 29.58 14.76 -6.80
CA ASP A 196 29.07 15.99 -7.43
C ASP A 196 29.57 16.17 -8.87
N ASP A 197 30.79 15.71 -9.16
CA ASP A 197 31.37 15.74 -10.51
C ASP A 197 30.66 14.77 -11.47
N GLN A 198 30.37 13.55 -11.02
CA GLN A 198 29.61 12.57 -11.82
C GLN A 198 28.15 13.02 -12.05
N TYR A 199 27.57 13.73 -11.07
CA TYR A 199 26.24 14.32 -11.21
C TYR A 199 26.24 15.43 -12.28
N LYS A 200 27.28 16.28 -12.28
CA LYS A 200 27.46 17.33 -13.28
C LYS A 200 27.65 16.75 -14.69
N GLU A 201 28.42 15.69 -14.83
CA GLU A 201 28.60 15.00 -16.12
C GLU A 201 27.29 14.42 -16.66
N ARG A 202 26.49 13.75 -15.81
CA ARG A 202 25.16 13.25 -16.22
C ARG A 202 24.22 14.38 -16.65
N LEU A 203 24.26 15.52 -15.96
CA LEU A 203 23.45 16.68 -16.33
C LEU A 203 23.86 17.24 -17.70
N LEU A 204 25.16 17.34 -17.98
CA LEU A 204 25.65 17.77 -19.28
C LEU A 204 25.30 16.79 -20.39
N GLN A 205 25.40 15.49 -20.10
CA GLN A 205 25.02 14.44 -21.04
C GLN A 205 23.53 14.51 -21.37
N ARG A 206 22.66 14.61 -20.35
CA ARG A 206 21.21 14.77 -20.56
C ARG A 206 20.86 16.04 -21.31
N ARG A 207 21.55 17.15 -21.04
CA ARG A 207 21.38 18.39 -21.81
C ARG A 207 21.68 18.16 -23.29
N SER A 208 22.78 17.50 -23.62
CA SER A 208 23.17 17.22 -25.01
C SER A 208 22.20 16.28 -25.72
N GLU A 209 21.57 15.36 -24.99
CA GLU A 209 20.56 14.43 -25.53
C GLU A 209 19.26 15.18 -25.85
N ILE A 210 18.80 16.04 -24.93
CA ILE A 210 17.62 16.89 -25.14
C ILE A 210 17.83 17.84 -26.32
N ASP A 211 19.02 18.45 -26.45
CA ASP A 211 19.33 19.34 -27.58
C ASP A 211 19.28 18.59 -28.92
N ARG A 212 19.67 17.31 -28.96
CA ARG A 212 19.55 16.47 -30.16
C ARG A 212 18.10 16.12 -30.48
N GLU A 213 17.31 15.78 -29.48
CA GLU A 213 15.88 15.48 -29.66
C GLU A 213 15.11 16.70 -30.19
N LEU A 214 15.43 17.90 -29.69
CA LEU A 214 14.82 19.15 -30.17
C LEU A 214 15.12 19.39 -31.66
N ILE A 215 16.36 19.16 -32.10
CA ILE A 215 16.73 19.32 -33.51
C ILE A 215 15.94 18.36 -34.41
N LEU A 216 15.73 17.11 -33.97
CA LEU A 216 14.95 16.14 -34.73
C LEU A 216 13.48 16.55 -34.85
N LEU A 217 12.88 17.04 -33.76
CA LEU A 217 11.50 17.53 -33.74
C LEU A 217 11.32 18.78 -34.63
N ASP A 218 12.27 19.71 -34.63
CA ASP A 218 12.24 20.87 -35.52
C ASP A 218 12.30 20.47 -37.00
N GLN A 219 13.07 19.43 -37.32
CA GLN A 219 13.10 18.88 -38.68
C GLN A 219 11.77 18.23 -39.07
N GLU A 220 11.15 17.47 -38.18
CA GLU A 220 9.85 16.83 -38.40
C GLU A 220 8.74 17.88 -38.62
N LEU A 221 8.66 18.89 -37.76
CA LEU A 221 7.72 20.01 -37.93
C LEU A 221 7.95 20.77 -39.24
N ALA A 222 9.21 20.95 -39.65
CA ALA A 222 9.53 21.58 -40.93
C ALA A 222 9.15 20.72 -42.15
N GLN A 223 9.10 19.38 -41.99
CA GLN A 223 8.61 18.47 -43.02
C GLN A 223 7.08 18.48 -43.09
N GLU A 224 6.39 18.41 -41.94
CA GLU A 224 4.92 18.48 -41.88
C GLU A 224 4.39 19.80 -42.48
N ARG A 225 5.04 20.94 -42.16
CA ARG A 225 4.68 22.23 -42.76
C ARG A 225 4.80 22.20 -44.29
N ARG A 226 5.86 21.61 -44.84
CA ARG A 226 6.03 21.46 -46.29
C ARG A 226 4.97 20.55 -46.91
N GLN A 227 4.60 19.46 -46.24
CA GLN A 227 3.53 18.58 -46.73
C GLN A 227 2.17 19.28 -46.75
N LEU A 228 1.86 20.06 -45.70
CA LEU A 228 0.63 20.84 -45.64
C LEU A 228 0.57 21.91 -46.74
N ASP A 229 1.68 22.58 -47.02
CA ASP A 229 1.75 23.57 -48.11
C ASP A 229 1.53 22.93 -49.50
N LEU A 230 2.06 21.72 -49.73
CA LEU A 230 1.84 20.95 -50.97
C LEU A 230 0.38 20.51 -51.16
N LEU A 231 -0.26 20.03 -50.09
CA LEU A 231 -1.68 19.68 -50.11
C LEU A 231 -2.56 20.91 -50.37
N ARG A 232 -2.18 22.05 -49.81
CA ARG A 232 -2.88 23.33 -50.03
C ARG A 232 -2.74 23.84 -51.46
N SER A 233 -1.59 23.62 -52.12
CA SER A 233 -1.38 24.05 -53.50
C SER A 233 -2.04 23.15 -54.55
N THR A 234 -2.28 21.87 -54.25
CA THR A 234 -2.94 20.91 -55.17
C THR A 234 -4.46 20.92 -55.09
N GLY A 235 -5.04 21.48 -54.02
CA GLY A 235 -6.49 21.60 -53.83
C GLY A 235 -7.13 22.85 -54.46
N ARG A 236 -6.44 23.56 -55.34
CA ARG A 236 -6.97 24.67 -56.15
C ARG A 236 -6.95 24.31 -57.62
#